data_AF-A0A387BKU1-F1
#
_entry.id   AF-A0A387BKU1-F1
#
_cell.length_a   1.000
_cell.length_b   1.000
_cell.length_c   1.000
_cell.angle_alpha   90.00
_cell.angle_beta   90.00
_cell.angle_gamma   90.00
#
_symmetry.space_group_name_H-M   'P 1'
#
loop_
_entity.id
_entity.type
_entity.pdbx_description
1 polymer ?
#
loop_
_entity_poly.entity_id
_entity_poly.type
_entity_poly.pdbx_seq_one_letter_code
_entity_poly.pdbx_strand_id
1 'polypeptide(L)'
;MRKSMTFSRTMQKASFFNKIDRKIHKIYLVLAILIGVSLSIFMPLFNEPDGQYHYTVATNMVGLSNDISAYGEESISTGMTPQIIEYQSGNYFEKYFKNKIVKMPMKNLPRTQVQQLPSKESYNFWGHIVPALGVWIGYHIYPSIGVMIVTARLLSTFVFSLSLFFIIRFIKRGKLFLLILSLSPVITNSIASLSYDALTYVLAAATFLIVVNTLISNKIRINTVIQMLIGSVFLYFGAKTNVKLLIVLFPMVLFVVFFNKQIEKVTVWCHDLFKRKWVLVISIFLTLLVVTGMIFLVYIKYPNQLFSLYRFVLNFSINMNPLPNTQQIFTGLLVVPNGRYNNMPLWISGIWYILLVLVILSEEKITDSRLFSWGSLILFFIGVAGVYYSYMPYYIPSSLSSLDSLGRIGGLQGRYFTPTLLLLPLFGGNTRFKTKIASENSIWIFSVVIIVISNALLLFGTLFGMMYNVHY
;
A
#
# COMPACT_ATOMS: atom_id res chain seq x y z
N MET A 1 46.53 -11.64 20.83
CA MET A 1 46.11 -11.78 19.41
C MET A 1 44.60 -11.94 19.16
N ARG A 2 43.82 -12.70 19.94
CA ARG A 2 42.36 -12.84 19.71
C ARG A 2 41.53 -11.56 19.84
N LYS A 3 41.89 -10.61 20.72
CA LYS A 3 41.16 -9.33 20.92
C LYS A 3 41.31 -8.31 19.78
N SER A 4 42.45 -8.27 19.07
CA SER A 4 42.62 -7.31 17.95
C SER A 4 41.91 -7.78 16.68
N MET A 5 41.78 -9.10 16.50
CA MET A 5 41.09 -9.70 15.36
C MET A 5 39.55 -9.51 15.43
N THR A 6 38.96 -9.55 16.63
CA THR A 6 37.53 -9.23 16.84
C THR A 6 37.25 -7.74 16.62
N PHE A 7 38.12 -6.85 17.11
CA PHE A 7 37.95 -5.40 16.95
C PHE A 7 38.01 -4.97 15.47
N SER A 8 38.98 -5.51 14.72
CA SER A 8 39.13 -5.29 13.27
C SER A 8 37.88 -5.74 12.48
N ARG A 9 37.33 -6.93 12.78
CA ARG A 9 36.10 -7.43 12.15
C ARG A 9 34.86 -6.59 12.45
N THR A 10 34.74 -6.05 13.66
CA THR A 10 33.61 -5.18 14.05
C THR A 10 33.66 -3.84 13.33
N MET A 11 34.85 -3.24 13.17
CA MET A 11 35.03 -2.02 12.38
C MET A 11 34.77 -2.23 10.88
N GLN A 12 35.19 -3.37 10.31
CA GLN A 12 34.91 -3.71 8.91
C GLN A 12 33.40 -3.91 8.65
N LYS A 13 32.68 -4.55 9.58
CA LYS A 13 31.22 -4.70 9.49
C LYS A 13 30.47 -3.37 9.58
N ALA A 14 30.92 -2.47 10.47
CA ALA A 14 30.34 -1.13 10.59
C ALA A 14 30.61 -0.26 9.34
N SER A 15 31.78 -0.39 8.70
CA SER A 15 32.11 0.36 7.47
C SER A 15 31.33 -0.11 6.24
N PHE A 16 31.09 -1.42 6.12
CA PHE A 16 30.28 -2.00 5.05
C PHE A 16 28.82 -1.53 5.13
N PHE A 17 28.24 -1.51 6.33
CA PHE A 17 26.87 -1.05 6.54
C PHE A 17 26.65 0.41 6.22
N ASN A 18 27.53 1.26 6.72
CA ASN A 18 27.48 2.69 6.42
C ASN A 18 27.59 2.95 4.90
N LYS A 19 28.25 2.06 4.15
CA LYS A 19 28.31 2.11 2.69
C LYS A 19 27.02 1.63 2.02
N ILE A 20 26.34 0.62 2.57
CA ILE A 20 25.03 0.13 2.11
C ILE A 20 23.95 1.17 2.40
N ASP A 21 23.84 1.69 3.62
CA ASP A 21 22.81 2.67 4.01
C ASP A 21 22.81 3.91 3.09
N ARG A 22 24.01 4.36 2.72
CA ARG A 22 24.21 5.46 1.75
C ARG A 22 23.76 5.11 0.33
N LYS A 23 23.58 3.83 -0.01
CA LYS A 23 23.21 3.34 -1.34
C LYS A 23 21.84 2.65 -1.37
N ILE A 24 21.11 2.53 -0.25
CA ILE A 24 19.80 1.86 -0.19
C ILE A 24 18.86 2.36 -1.29
N HIS A 25 18.74 3.67 -1.48
CA HIS A 25 17.91 4.25 -2.55
C HIS A 25 18.31 3.74 -3.95
N LYS A 26 19.61 3.62 -4.26
CA LYS A 26 20.10 3.11 -5.54
C LYS A 26 19.76 1.63 -5.72
N ILE A 27 19.95 0.83 -4.66
CA ILE A 27 19.60 -0.60 -4.65
C ILE A 27 18.10 -0.78 -4.87
N TYR A 28 17.29 0.00 -4.16
CA TYR A 28 15.85 0.04 -4.36
C TYR A 28 15.50 0.30 -5.82
N LEU A 29 16.06 1.34 -6.45
CA LEU A 29 15.74 1.67 -7.83
C LEU A 29 16.09 0.54 -8.79
N VAL A 30 17.27 -0.08 -8.64
CA VAL A 30 17.66 -1.22 -9.49
C VAL A 30 16.68 -2.38 -9.33
N LEU A 31 16.36 -2.77 -8.10
CA LEU A 31 15.43 -3.88 -7.84
C LEU A 31 14.01 -3.55 -8.29
N ALA A 32 13.52 -2.34 -8.03
CA ALA A 32 12.17 -1.91 -8.37
C ALA A 32 11.97 -1.85 -9.89
N ILE A 33 12.95 -1.34 -10.64
CA ILE A 33 12.89 -1.34 -12.11
C ILE A 33 12.97 -2.77 -12.65
N LEU A 34 13.91 -3.59 -12.18
CA LEU A 34 14.06 -4.96 -12.66
C LEU A 34 12.79 -5.79 -12.41
N ILE A 35 12.27 -5.76 -11.19
CA ILE A 35 11.05 -6.49 -10.81
C ILE A 35 9.84 -5.89 -11.53
N GLY A 36 9.67 -4.57 -11.49
CA GLY A 36 8.52 -3.88 -12.07
C GLY A 36 8.42 -4.03 -13.59
N VAL A 37 9.54 -3.97 -14.31
CA VAL A 37 9.58 -4.24 -15.77
C VAL A 37 9.22 -5.69 -16.04
N SER A 38 9.78 -6.63 -15.27
CA SER A 38 9.45 -8.06 -15.41
C SER A 38 7.96 -8.31 -15.20
N LEU A 39 7.37 -7.76 -14.13
CA LEU A 39 5.94 -7.87 -13.87
C LEU A 39 5.11 -7.16 -14.96
N SER A 40 5.53 -5.98 -15.43
CA SER A 40 4.80 -5.22 -16.45
C SER A 40 4.65 -5.97 -17.77
N ILE A 41 5.70 -6.69 -18.17
CA ILE A 41 5.77 -7.41 -19.45
C ILE A 41 5.14 -8.81 -19.33
N PHE A 42 5.50 -9.55 -18.28
CA PHE A 42 5.21 -10.98 -18.20
C PHE A 42 3.95 -11.31 -17.41
N MET A 43 3.43 -10.43 -16.55
CA MET A 43 2.14 -10.72 -15.90
C MET A 43 1.01 -10.66 -16.93
N PRO A 44 0.00 -11.56 -16.83
CA PRO A 44 -1.15 -11.48 -17.69
C PRO A 44 -1.88 -10.13 -17.54
N LEU A 45 -2.67 -9.78 -18.54
CA LEU A 45 -3.45 -8.55 -18.52
C LEU A 45 -4.46 -8.63 -17.37
N PHE A 46 -4.71 -7.53 -16.68
CA PHE A 46 -5.67 -7.48 -15.56
C PHE A 46 -5.33 -8.38 -14.35
N ASN A 47 -4.05 -8.72 -14.13
CA ASN A 47 -3.59 -9.44 -12.94
C ASN A 47 -3.88 -8.71 -11.63
N GLU A 48 -3.77 -7.39 -11.63
CA GLU A 48 -4.24 -6.56 -10.53
C GLU A 48 -5.75 -6.70 -10.34
N PRO A 49 -6.26 -6.76 -9.10
CA PRO A 49 -7.70 -6.80 -8.93
C PRO A 49 -8.34 -5.52 -9.43
N ASP A 50 -9.52 -5.67 -10.03
CA ASP A 50 -10.21 -4.63 -10.78
C ASP A 50 -9.43 -4.12 -12.03
N GLY A 51 -8.50 -4.92 -12.57
CA GLY A 51 -7.67 -4.51 -13.72
C GLY A 51 -8.45 -4.08 -14.96
N GLN A 52 -9.55 -4.75 -15.29
CA GLN A 52 -10.42 -4.35 -16.42
C GLN A 52 -11.06 -2.97 -16.18
N TYR A 53 -11.43 -2.67 -14.94
CA TYR A 53 -11.93 -1.36 -14.54
C TYR A 53 -10.84 -0.30 -14.72
N HIS A 54 -9.65 -0.57 -14.19
CA HIS A 54 -8.51 0.35 -14.27
C HIS A 54 -8.12 0.69 -15.71
N TYR A 55 -8.08 -0.32 -16.57
CA TYR A 55 -7.85 -0.12 -18.00
C TYR A 55 -8.92 0.74 -18.66
N THR A 56 -10.20 0.43 -18.41
CA THR A 56 -11.31 1.14 -19.05
C THR A 56 -11.39 2.60 -18.60
N VAL A 57 -11.14 2.88 -17.32
CA VAL A 57 -11.05 4.27 -16.82
C VAL A 57 -9.89 5.00 -17.50
N ALA A 58 -8.72 4.37 -17.57
CA ALA A 58 -7.53 4.95 -18.19
C ALA A 58 -7.73 5.26 -19.68
N THR A 59 -8.35 4.36 -20.46
CA THR A 59 -8.64 4.61 -21.89
C THR A 59 -9.67 5.72 -22.08
N ASN A 60 -10.72 5.75 -21.26
CA ASN A 60 -11.75 6.78 -21.31
C ASN A 60 -11.19 8.18 -21.02
N MET A 61 -10.27 8.31 -20.06
CA MET A 61 -9.64 9.59 -19.71
C MET A 61 -8.89 10.26 -20.87
N VAL A 62 -8.45 9.48 -21.86
CA VAL A 62 -7.72 9.96 -23.04
C VAL A 62 -8.53 9.84 -24.34
N GLY A 63 -9.84 9.64 -24.25
CA GLY A 63 -10.73 9.57 -25.41
C GLY A 63 -10.54 8.32 -26.28
N LEU A 64 -9.97 7.24 -25.72
CA LEU A 64 -9.68 5.98 -26.42
C LEU A 64 -10.62 4.84 -25.98
N SER A 65 -11.88 5.17 -25.67
CA SER A 65 -12.89 4.19 -25.28
C SER A 65 -13.01 3.03 -26.26
N ASN A 66 -13.00 1.81 -25.73
CA ASN A 66 -12.99 0.58 -26.51
C ASN A 66 -13.80 -0.52 -25.83
N ASP A 67 -14.33 -1.44 -26.63
CA ASP A 67 -15.06 -2.59 -26.11
C ASP A 67 -14.13 -3.78 -25.88
N ILE A 68 -13.94 -4.10 -24.60
CA ILE A 68 -13.17 -5.28 -24.17
C ILE A 68 -13.96 -6.60 -24.30
N SER A 69 -15.29 -6.56 -24.53
CA SER A 69 -16.10 -7.76 -24.79
C SER A 69 -15.65 -8.51 -26.04
N ALA A 70 -15.19 -7.75 -27.06
CA ALA A 70 -14.61 -8.28 -28.30
C ALA A 70 -13.36 -9.15 -28.06
N TYR A 71 -12.81 -9.14 -26.85
CA TYR A 71 -11.63 -9.89 -26.43
C TYR A 71 -11.96 -10.98 -25.41
N GLY A 72 -13.23 -11.31 -25.22
CA GLY A 72 -13.70 -12.31 -24.24
C GLY A 72 -13.83 -11.77 -22.82
N GLU A 73 -13.66 -10.46 -22.61
CA GLU A 73 -13.83 -9.81 -21.31
C GLU A 73 -15.24 -9.22 -21.23
N GLU A 74 -16.26 -10.07 -21.03
CA GLU A 74 -17.69 -9.70 -21.16
C GLU A 74 -18.20 -8.75 -20.06
N SER A 75 -17.61 -8.80 -18.86
CA SER A 75 -17.99 -7.92 -17.76
C SER A 75 -16.76 -7.30 -17.10
N ILE A 76 -16.94 -6.13 -16.45
CA ILE A 76 -15.93 -5.60 -15.54
C ILE A 76 -16.04 -6.42 -14.25
N SER A 77 -15.03 -7.23 -14.06
CA SER A 77 -14.86 -8.17 -12.97
C SER A 77 -13.41 -8.10 -12.48
N THR A 78 -13.10 -8.92 -11.48
CA THR A 78 -11.73 -9.16 -11.06
C THR A 78 -11.27 -10.50 -11.60
N GLY A 79 -10.21 -10.50 -12.41
CA GLY A 79 -9.51 -11.72 -12.77
C GLY A 79 -9.03 -11.78 -14.20
N MET A 80 -8.54 -12.97 -14.54
CA MET A 80 -7.86 -13.26 -15.81
C MET A 80 -8.42 -14.54 -16.46
N THR A 81 -9.58 -15.03 -16.01
CA THR A 81 -10.16 -16.31 -16.47
C THR A 81 -10.26 -16.39 -18.00
N PRO A 82 -10.75 -15.36 -18.71
CA PRO A 82 -10.86 -15.44 -20.18
C PRO A 82 -9.50 -15.59 -20.89
N GLN A 83 -8.41 -15.17 -20.25
CA GLN A 83 -7.07 -15.31 -20.80
C GLN A 83 -6.52 -16.74 -20.64
N ILE A 84 -6.99 -17.55 -19.67
CA ILE A 84 -6.47 -18.90 -19.42
C ILE A 84 -6.53 -19.77 -20.69
N ILE A 85 -7.68 -19.77 -21.37
CA ILE A 85 -7.90 -20.53 -22.61
C ILE A 85 -6.93 -20.07 -23.71
N GLU A 86 -6.65 -18.77 -23.78
CA GLU A 86 -5.76 -18.17 -24.77
C GLU A 86 -4.29 -18.48 -24.49
N TYR A 87 -3.90 -18.58 -23.22
CA TYR A 87 -2.57 -19.05 -22.82
C TYR A 87 -2.38 -20.53 -23.17
N GLN A 88 -3.37 -21.37 -22.86
CA GLN A 88 -3.31 -22.82 -23.10
C GLN A 88 -3.34 -23.19 -24.58
N SER A 89 -4.07 -22.42 -25.40
CA SER A 89 -4.12 -22.61 -26.86
C SER A 89 -2.98 -21.96 -27.63
N GLY A 90 -2.14 -21.15 -26.97
CA GLY A 90 -1.05 -20.40 -27.62
C GLY A 90 -1.49 -19.14 -28.37
N ASN A 91 -2.78 -18.79 -28.31
CA ASN A 91 -3.37 -17.67 -29.06
C ASN A 91 -3.30 -16.31 -28.33
N TYR A 92 -2.83 -16.29 -27.07
CA TYR A 92 -2.76 -15.07 -26.24
C TYR A 92 -2.10 -13.88 -26.94
N PHE A 93 -0.93 -14.07 -27.55
CA PHE A 93 -0.22 -12.97 -28.21
C PHE A 93 -0.99 -12.46 -29.44
N GLU A 94 -1.56 -13.36 -30.23
CA GLU A 94 -2.36 -13.00 -31.39
C GLU A 94 -3.60 -12.20 -30.99
N LYS A 95 -4.37 -12.72 -30.02
CA LYS A 95 -5.60 -12.09 -29.58
C LYS A 95 -5.41 -10.71 -28.96
N TYR A 96 -4.41 -10.56 -28.08
CA TYR A 96 -4.28 -9.33 -27.29
C TYR A 96 -3.24 -8.33 -27.82
N PHE A 97 -2.22 -8.78 -28.54
CA PHE A 97 -1.14 -7.89 -29.02
C PHE A 97 -1.21 -7.59 -30.52
N LYS A 98 -1.73 -8.51 -31.35
CA LYS A 98 -1.85 -8.30 -32.81
C LYS A 98 -3.21 -7.71 -33.21
N ASN A 99 -4.30 -8.01 -32.50
CA ASN A 99 -5.61 -7.46 -32.86
C ASN A 99 -5.75 -6.00 -32.39
N LYS A 100 -6.27 -5.15 -33.28
CA LYS A 100 -6.53 -3.74 -32.98
C LYS A 100 -7.81 -3.57 -32.17
N ILE A 101 -7.80 -2.60 -31.26
CA ILE A 101 -8.95 -2.29 -30.41
C ILE A 101 -10.23 -2.05 -31.22
N VAL A 102 -11.33 -2.58 -30.72
CA VAL A 102 -12.67 -2.25 -31.22
C VAL A 102 -13.11 -0.97 -30.53
N LYS A 103 -12.98 0.16 -31.24
CA LYS A 103 -13.39 1.47 -30.70
C LYS A 103 -14.89 1.50 -30.50
N MET A 104 -15.32 2.03 -29.36
CA MET A 104 -16.72 2.20 -29.04
C MET A 104 -16.90 3.47 -28.22
N PRO A 105 -17.84 4.37 -28.58
CA PRO A 105 -18.12 5.56 -27.77
C PRO A 105 -18.44 5.16 -26.33
N MET A 106 -17.95 5.93 -25.35
CA MET A 106 -18.12 5.63 -23.92
C MET A 106 -19.58 5.35 -23.55
N LYS A 107 -20.52 6.14 -24.08
CA LYS A 107 -21.98 5.98 -23.85
C LYS A 107 -22.58 4.66 -24.34
N ASN A 108 -21.93 4.02 -25.32
CA ASN A 108 -22.38 2.78 -25.94
C ASN A 108 -21.69 1.54 -25.35
N LEU A 109 -20.72 1.73 -24.44
CA LEU A 109 -20.06 0.62 -23.79
C LEU A 109 -21.10 -0.24 -23.07
N PRO A 110 -21.01 -1.58 -23.18
CA PRO A 110 -22.02 -2.49 -22.62
C PRO A 110 -22.08 -2.48 -21.08
N ARG A 111 -21.25 -1.66 -20.40
CA ARG A 111 -21.19 -1.55 -18.93
C ARG A 111 -21.37 -0.11 -18.46
N THR A 112 -22.42 0.15 -17.68
CA THR A 112 -22.81 1.49 -17.20
C THR A 112 -21.81 2.14 -16.23
N GLN A 113 -21.10 1.35 -15.42
CA GLN A 113 -20.18 1.84 -14.38
C GLN A 113 -18.96 2.60 -14.93
N VAL A 114 -18.68 2.45 -16.22
CA VAL A 114 -17.55 3.09 -16.93
C VAL A 114 -18.03 4.01 -18.06
N GLN A 115 -19.34 4.29 -18.13
CA GLN A 115 -19.89 5.24 -19.11
C GLN A 115 -19.67 6.70 -18.69
N GLN A 116 -19.01 6.95 -17.56
CA GLN A 116 -18.71 8.28 -17.04
C GLN A 116 -17.26 8.36 -16.59
N LEU A 117 -16.67 9.53 -16.79
CA LEU A 117 -15.33 9.82 -16.28
C LEU A 117 -15.36 9.95 -14.75
N PRO A 118 -14.29 9.51 -14.05
CA PRO A 118 -14.19 9.74 -12.62
C PRO A 118 -14.15 11.25 -12.34
N SER A 119 -14.83 11.67 -11.26
CA SER A 119 -14.77 13.06 -10.78
C SER A 119 -13.33 13.48 -10.50
N LYS A 120 -12.96 14.72 -10.85
CA LYS A 120 -11.66 15.32 -10.55
C LYS A 120 -11.37 15.43 -9.05
N GLU A 121 -12.39 15.32 -8.21
CA GLU A 121 -12.27 15.32 -6.75
C GLU A 121 -12.00 13.91 -6.19
N SER A 122 -12.07 12.87 -7.03
CA SER A 122 -11.89 11.48 -6.64
C SER A 122 -10.45 11.01 -6.85
N TYR A 123 -9.98 10.16 -5.94
CA TYR A 123 -8.70 9.44 -6.08
C TYR A 123 -8.65 8.58 -7.33
N ASN A 124 -9.81 8.16 -7.85
CA ASN A 124 -9.89 7.46 -9.14
C ASN A 124 -9.36 8.34 -10.27
N PHE A 125 -9.67 9.64 -10.31
CA PHE A 125 -9.16 10.49 -11.38
C PHE A 125 -7.64 10.63 -11.28
N TRP A 126 -7.13 11.04 -10.12
CA TRP A 126 -5.71 11.29 -9.91
C TRP A 126 -4.84 10.05 -10.06
N GLY A 127 -5.31 8.92 -9.54
CA GLY A 127 -4.59 7.64 -9.60
C GLY A 127 -4.46 7.06 -11.01
N HIS A 128 -5.35 7.43 -11.94
CA HIS A 128 -5.29 6.95 -13.32
C HIS A 128 -4.59 7.92 -14.28
N ILE A 129 -4.11 9.09 -13.84
CA ILE A 129 -3.40 10.04 -14.73
C ILE A 129 -2.19 9.38 -15.40
N VAL A 130 -1.32 8.72 -14.61
CA VAL A 130 -0.11 8.06 -15.13
C VAL A 130 -0.48 6.86 -16.02
N PRO A 131 -1.35 5.92 -15.60
CA PRO A 131 -1.86 4.87 -16.47
C PRO A 131 -2.48 5.39 -17.78
N ALA A 132 -3.31 6.43 -17.73
CA ALA A 132 -3.99 6.99 -18.90
C ALA A 132 -3.01 7.57 -19.92
N LEU A 133 -1.98 8.29 -19.46
CA LEU A 133 -0.89 8.76 -20.32
C LEU A 133 -0.17 7.58 -20.99
N GLY A 134 0.12 6.52 -20.23
CA GLY A 134 0.80 5.34 -20.77
C GLY A 134 -0.06 4.56 -21.77
N VAL A 135 -1.37 4.47 -21.54
CA VAL A 135 -2.34 3.92 -22.50
C VAL A 135 -2.35 4.74 -23.79
N TRP A 136 -2.36 6.08 -23.68
CA TRP A 136 -2.29 6.97 -24.83
C TRP A 136 -1.02 6.77 -25.64
N ILE A 137 0.15 6.68 -24.98
CA ILE A 137 1.43 6.37 -25.66
C ILE A 137 1.34 5.00 -26.35
N GLY A 138 0.88 3.97 -25.64
CA GLY A 138 0.78 2.62 -26.16
C GLY A 138 -0.12 2.52 -27.39
N TYR A 139 -1.24 3.25 -27.41
CA TYR A 139 -2.12 3.32 -28.57
C TYR A 139 -1.41 3.88 -29.82
N HIS A 140 -0.52 4.87 -29.65
CA HIS A 140 0.27 5.45 -30.75
C HIS A 140 1.44 4.58 -31.20
N ILE A 141 1.91 3.64 -30.36
CA ILE A 141 2.86 2.61 -30.76
C ILE A 141 2.13 1.55 -31.60
N TYR A 142 1.10 0.94 -31.01
CA TYR A 142 0.23 0.01 -31.70
C TYR A 142 -1.11 -0.11 -30.94
N PRO A 143 -2.26 0.10 -31.60
CA PRO A 143 -3.55 0.20 -30.93
C PRO A 143 -4.16 -1.17 -30.60
N SER A 144 -3.44 -2.00 -29.84
CA SER A 144 -3.92 -3.26 -29.26
C SER A 144 -4.03 -3.16 -27.74
N ILE A 145 -4.92 -3.95 -27.13
CA ILE A 145 -5.10 -3.94 -25.66
C ILE A 145 -3.79 -4.30 -24.95
N GLY A 146 -3.06 -5.31 -25.44
CA GLY A 146 -1.80 -5.78 -24.87
C GLY A 146 -0.72 -4.69 -24.89
N VAL A 147 -0.51 -4.03 -26.03
CA VAL A 147 0.50 -2.95 -26.14
C VAL A 147 0.13 -1.75 -25.28
N MET A 148 -1.16 -1.36 -25.28
CA MET A 148 -1.66 -0.27 -24.45
C MET A 148 -1.46 -0.54 -22.96
N ILE A 149 -1.82 -1.73 -22.47
CA ILE A 149 -1.65 -2.12 -21.06
C ILE A 149 -0.18 -2.20 -20.68
N VAL A 150 0.66 -2.91 -21.46
CA VAL A 150 2.08 -3.09 -21.12
C VAL A 150 2.81 -1.75 -21.10
N THR A 151 2.53 -0.87 -22.07
CA THR A 151 3.11 0.49 -22.09
C THR A 151 2.68 1.30 -20.87
N ALA A 152 1.41 1.21 -20.47
CA ALA A 152 0.91 1.85 -19.26
C ALA A 152 1.57 1.32 -17.98
N ARG A 153 1.73 0.01 -17.85
CA ARG A 153 2.42 -0.63 -16.72
C ARG A 153 3.89 -0.23 -16.62
N LEU A 154 4.59 -0.16 -17.76
CA LEU A 154 5.98 0.29 -17.82
C LEU A 154 6.12 1.75 -17.40
N LEU A 155 5.22 2.63 -17.86
CA LEU A 155 5.22 4.03 -17.46
C LEU A 155 4.91 4.20 -15.96
N SER A 156 3.88 3.51 -15.45
CA SER A 156 3.57 3.47 -14.01
C SER A 156 4.77 3.00 -13.19
N THR A 157 5.41 1.90 -13.61
CA THR A 157 6.62 1.38 -12.98
C THR A 157 7.69 2.45 -12.89
N PHE A 158 8.03 3.08 -14.02
CA PHE A 158 9.07 4.09 -14.05
C PHE A 158 8.75 5.29 -13.14
N VAL A 159 7.56 5.87 -13.26
CA VAL A 159 7.16 7.08 -12.52
C VAL A 159 7.10 6.82 -11.02
N PHE A 160 6.45 5.74 -10.59
CA PHE A 160 6.25 5.44 -9.18
C PHE A 160 7.52 4.89 -8.52
N SER A 161 8.31 4.06 -9.22
CA SER A 161 9.62 3.64 -8.71
C SER A 161 10.58 4.82 -8.57
N LEU A 162 10.60 5.76 -9.53
CA LEU A 162 11.43 6.95 -9.43
C LEU A 162 10.99 7.88 -8.28
N SER A 163 9.68 8.01 -8.08
CA SER A 163 9.12 8.77 -6.96
C SER A 163 9.56 8.18 -5.61
N LEU A 164 9.41 6.87 -5.42
CA LEU A 164 9.85 6.17 -4.21
C LEU A 164 11.38 6.20 -4.03
N PHE A 165 12.15 6.17 -5.12
CA PHE A 165 13.60 6.36 -5.07
C PHE A 165 13.97 7.70 -4.41
N PHE A 166 13.33 8.79 -4.82
CA PHE A 166 13.57 10.09 -4.20
C PHE A 166 13.11 10.12 -2.73
N ILE A 167 11.97 9.52 -2.43
CA ILE A 167 11.48 9.43 -1.04
C ILE A 167 12.50 8.70 -0.15
N ILE A 168 12.98 7.53 -0.58
CA ILE A 168 13.99 6.75 0.15
C ILE A 168 15.34 7.48 0.21
N ARG A 169 15.69 8.24 -0.83
CA ARG A 169 16.92 9.04 -0.85
C ARG A 169 16.90 10.16 0.19
N PHE A 170 15.75 10.82 0.37
CA PHE A 170 15.63 12.00 1.22
C PHE A 170 15.20 11.70 2.67
N ILE A 171 14.72 10.48 2.95
CA ILE A 171 14.33 10.12 4.31
C ILE A 171 15.55 9.91 5.20
N LYS A 172 15.51 10.49 6.41
CA LYS A 172 16.62 10.45 7.35
C LYS A 172 16.76 9.11 8.07
N ARG A 173 15.65 8.43 8.40
CA ARG A 173 15.60 7.12 9.08
C ARG A 173 14.46 6.26 8.53
N GLY A 174 14.51 4.94 8.71
CA GLY A 174 13.47 4.03 8.18
C GLY A 174 13.66 3.68 6.70
N LYS A 175 14.87 3.84 6.16
CA LYS A 175 15.16 3.60 4.74
C LYS A 175 15.02 2.13 4.37
N LEU A 176 15.50 1.22 5.23
CA LEU A 176 15.42 -0.22 5.00
C LEU A 176 13.97 -0.69 5.08
N PHE A 177 13.21 -0.18 6.07
CA PHE A 177 11.78 -0.45 6.16
C PHE A 177 11.03 -0.03 4.89
N LEU A 178 11.28 1.20 4.43
CA LEU A 178 10.63 1.73 3.24
C LEU A 178 11.01 0.93 1.99
N LEU A 179 12.30 0.59 1.81
CA LEU A 179 12.77 -0.27 0.71
C LEU A 179 12.03 -1.61 0.71
N ILE A 180 11.97 -2.29 1.86
CA ILE A 180 11.40 -3.64 1.96
C ILE A 180 9.92 -3.62 1.70
N LEU A 181 9.19 -2.70 2.34
CA LEU A 181 7.76 -2.58 2.14
C LEU A 181 7.45 -2.24 0.67
N SER A 182 8.17 -1.28 0.08
CA SER A 182 8.00 -0.87 -1.32
C SER A 182 8.30 -1.97 -2.34
N LEU A 183 9.11 -2.97 -1.95
CA LEU A 183 9.47 -4.12 -2.78
C LEU A 183 8.67 -5.39 -2.44
N SER A 184 7.64 -5.28 -1.60
CA SER A 184 6.70 -6.38 -1.36
C SER A 184 5.94 -6.73 -2.65
N PRO A 185 5.67 -8.02 -2.91
CA PRO A 185 4.95 -8.45 -4.12
C PRO A 185 3.64 -7.70 -4.39
N VAL A 186 2.89 -7.34 -3.35
CA VAL A 186 1.65 -6.56 -3.50
C VAL A 186 1.93 -5.14 -4.00
N ILE A 187 2.93 -4.45 -3.44
CA ILE A 187 3.24 -3.07 -3.83
C ILE A 187 3.92 -3.02 -5.19
N THR A 188 4.87 -3.92 -5.48
CA THR A 188 5.52 -4.00 -6.79
C THR A 188 4.51 -4.34 -7.89
N ASN A 189 3.56 -5.25 -7.63
CA ASN A 189 2.48 -5.53 -8.57
C ASN A 189 1.57 -4.31 -8.78
N SER A 190 1.21 -3.58 -7.72
CA SER A 190 0.44 -2.34 -7.85
C SER A 190 1.18 -1.29 -8.69
N ILE A 191 2.50 -1.11 -8.47
CA ILE A 191 3.35 -0.20 -9.25
C ILE A 191 3.43 -0.63 -10.73
N ALA A 192 3.51 -1.93 -10.98
CA ALA A 192 3.53 -2.54 -12.31
C ALA A 192 2.11 -2.80 -12.88
N SER A 193 1.11 -2.04 -12.44
CA SER A 193 -0.28 -2.16 -12.88
C SER A 193 -0.87 -0.80 -13.28
N LEU A 194 -2.15 -0.80 -13.68
CA LEU A 194 -2.90 0.43 -13.95
C LEU A 194 -3.64 0.94 -12.70
N SER A 195 -3.43 0.31 -11.55
CA SER A 195 -4.17 0.61 -10.33
C SER A 195 -3.78 1.95 -9.70
N TYR A 196 -4.78 2.69 -9.22
CA TYR A 196 -4.59 3.89 -8.38
C TYR A 196 -3.90 3.60 -7.03
N ASP A 197 -3.77 2.32 -6.65
CA ASP A 197 -3.17 1.92 -5.37
C ASP A 197 -1.68 2.26 -5.31
N ALA A 198 -0.99 2.31 -6.46
CA ALA A 198 0.39 2.76 -6.55
C ALA A 198 0.53 4.23 -6.12
N LEU A 199 -0.28 5.14 -6.66
CA LEU A 199 -0.26 6.55 -6.26
C LEU A 199 -0.59 6.71 -4.77
N THR A 200 -1.62 6.00 -4.29
CA THR A 200 -2.02 6.03 -2.87
C THR A 200 -0.84 5.64 -1.96
N TYR A 201 -0.10 4.60 -2.31
CA TYR A 201 1.09 4.19 -1.55
C TYR A 201 2.23 5.22 -1.62
N VAL A 202 2.51 5.79 -2.79
CA VAL A 202 3.53 6.84 -2.96
C VAL A 202 3.23 8.07 -2.11
N LEU A 203 1.96 8.49 -2.04
CA LEU A 203 1.54 9.61 -1.20
C LEU A 203 1.68 9.31 0.29
N ALA A 204 1.39 8.08 0.72
CA ALA A 204 1.62 7.64 2.09
C ALA A 204 3.12 7.63 2.43
N ALA A 205 3.97 7.14 1.52
CA ALA A 205 5.42 7.14 1.67
C ALA A 205 6.00 8.57 1.72
N ALA A 206 5.50 9.50 0.90
CA ALA A 206 5.87 10.91 0.95
C ALA A 206 5.47 11.56 2.29
N THR A 207 4.30 11.21 2.80
CA THR A 207 3.83 11.65 4.12
C THR A 207 4.75 11.14 5.23
N PHE A 208 5.11 9.86 5.18
CA PHE A 208 6.07 9.24 6.10
C PHE A 208 7.43 9.97 6.06
N LEU A 209 7.95 10.29 4.87
CA LEU A 209 9.16 11.10 4.69
C LEU A 209 9.07 12.45 5.41
N ILE A 210 7.99 13.22 5.17
CA ILE A 210 7.82 14.56 5.77
C ILE A 210 7.78 14.46 7.30
N VAL A 211 6.99 13.50 7.82
CA VAL A 211 6.84 13.24 9.26
C VAL A 211 8.17 12.87 9.90
N VAL A 212 8.87 11.87 9.37
CA VAL A 212 10.15 11.37 9.91
C VAL A 212 11.20 12.47 9.88
N ASN A 213 11.34 13.19 8.77
CA ASN A 213 12.36 14.23 8.64
C ASN A 213 12.13 15.41 9.59
N THR A 214 10.87 15.72 9.90
CA THR A 214 10.47 16.79 10.83
C THR A 214 10.69 16.39 12.28
N LEU A 215 10.37 15.15 12.64
CA LEU A 215 10.66 14.61 13.98
C LEU A 215 12.17 14.61 14.26
N ILE A 216 12.97 14.18 13.28
CA ILE A 216 14.43 14.11 13.44
C ILE A 216 15.07 15.50 13.40
N SER A 217 14.54 16.44 12.60
CA SER A 217 15.07 17.81 12.61
C SER A 217 14.75 18.55 13.90
N ASN A 218 13.68 18.13 14.60
CA ASN A 218 13.08 18.82 15.74
C ASN A 218 12.89 20.33 15.50
N LYS A 219 12.64 20.71 14.25
CA LYS A 219 12.54 22.11 13.80
C LYS A 219 11.40 22.25 12.81
N ILE A 220 10.47 23.15 13.11
CA ILE A 220 9.41 23.57 12.20
C ILE A 220 9.96 24.74 11.37
N ARG A 221 10.08 24.53 10.06
CA ARG A 221 10.42 25.58 9.07
C ARG A 221 9.21 25.85 8.21
N ILE A 222 9.09 27.05 7.64
CA ILE A 222 7.98 27.39 6.75
C ILE A 222 7.88 26.43 5.56
N ASN A 223 9.02 26.03 4.98
CA ASN A 223 9.06 25.05 3.88
C ASN A 223 8.46 23.69 4.31
N THR A 224 8.66 23.27 5.55
CA THR A 224 8.07 22.03 6.08
C THR A 224 6.56 22.16 6.22
N VAL A 225 6.06 23.30 6.69
CA VAL A 225 4.62 23.57 6.78
C VAL A 225 3.98 23.58 5.38
N ILE A 226 4.63 24.23 4.41
CA ILE A 226 4.18 24.23 3.01
C ILE A 226 4.14 22.79 2.45
N GLN A 227 5.17 21.98 2.71
CA GLN A 227 5.17 20.57 2.32
C GLN A 227 4.02 19.77 2.95
N MET A 228 3.68 20.03 4.22
CA MET A 228 2.55 19.38 4.89
C MET A 228 1.20 19.83 4.30
N LEU A 229 1.04 21.11 3.97
CA LEU A 229 -0.17 21.63 3.33
C LEU A 229 -0.37 21.03 1.94
N ILE A 230 0.68 21.07 1.11
CA ILE A 230 0.69 20.46 -0.23
C ILE A 230 0.42 18.95 -0.12
N GLY A 231 1.11 18.27 0.80
CA GLY A 231 0.89 16.84 1.07
C GLY A 231 -0.54 16.52 1.49
N SER A 232 -1.18 17.39 2.27
CA SER A 232 -2.59 17.24 2.66
C SER A 232 -3.54 17.33 1.47
N VAL A 233 -3.31 18.29 0.56
CA VAL A 233 -4.08 18.43 -0.68
C VAL A 233 -3.93 17.18 -1.55
N PHE A 234 -2.70 16.72 -1.78
CA PHE A 234 -2.47 15.52 -2.57
C PHE A 234 -3.04 14.26 -1.93
N LEU A 235 -2.93 14.08 -0.60
CA LEU A 235 -3.58 12.97 0.10
C LEU A 235 -5.11 13.04 -0.02
N TYR A 236 -5.70 14.22 0.13
CA TYR A 236 -7.14 14.39 0.09
C TYR A 236 -7.73 14.00 -1.27
N PHE A 237 -7.07 14.39 -2.36
CA PHE A 237 -7.55 14.11 -3.72
C PHE A 237 -7.03 12.81 -4.32
N GLY A 238 -5.79 12.43 -4.03
CA GLY A 238 -5.10 11.32 -4.70
C GLY A 238 -5.06 10.01 -3.92
N ALA A 239 -5.39 10.01 -2.63
CA ALA A 239 -5.35 8.80 -1.80
C ALA A 239 -6.75 8.27 -1.47
N LYS A 240 -6.84 6.96 -1.30
CA LYS A 240 -8.05 6.29 -0.77
C LYS A 240 -8.48 6.87 0.57
N THR A 241 -9.78 6.81 0.83
CA THR A 241 -10.43 7.38 2.02
C THR A 241 -9.75 7.00 3.34
N ASN A 242 -9.36 5.74 3.52
CA ASN A 242 -8.68 5.27 4.73
C ASN A 242 -7.27 5.86 4.90
N VAL A 243 -6.59 6.19 3.79
CA VAL A 243 -5.23 6.76 3.79
C VAL A 243 -5.27 8.27 4.04
N LYS A 244 -6.41 8.94 3.81
CA LYS A 244 -6.61 10.36 4.18
C LYS A 244 -6.42 10.59 5.69
N LEU A 245 -6.59 9.56 6.52
CA LEU A 245 -6.29 9.59 7.95
C LEU A 245 -4.84 10.02 8.23
N LEU A 246 -3.89 9.76 7.32
CA LEU A 246 -2.50 10.16 7.48
C LEU A 246 -2.29 11.67 7.55
N ILE A 247 -3.25 12.48 7.09
CA ILE A 247 -3.22 13.95 7.24
C ILE A 247 -3.12 14.34 8.72
N VAL A 248 -3.71 13.55 9.63
CA VAL A 248 -3.67 13.78 11.09
C VAL A 248 -2.23 13.74 11.64
N LEU A 249 -1.30 13.06 10.96
CA LEU A 249 0.10 13.04 11.38
C LEU A 249 0.75 14.42 11.34
N PHE A 250 0.36 15.31 10.42
CA PHE A 250 0.96 16.64 10.31
C PHE A 250 0.71 17.51 11.56
N PRO A 251 -0.54 17.76 12.01
CA PRO A 251 -0.76 18.49 13.25
C PRO A 251 -0.17 17.76 14.46
N MET A 252 -0.17 16.42 14.50
CA MET A 252 0.48 15.65 15.57
C MET A 252 2.00 15.89 15.66
N VAL A 253 2.72 15.88 14.54
CA VAL A 253 4.16 16.15 14.51
C VAL A 253 4.43 17.60 14.92
N LEU A 254 3.67 18.56 14.38
CA LEU A 254 3.82 19.98 14.72
C LEU A 254 3.61 20.20 16.22
N PHE A 255 2.57 19.60 16.80
CA PHE A 255 2.30 19.62 18.24
C PHE A 255 3.50 19.09 19.03
N VAL A 256 4.00 17.90 18.70
CA VAL A 256 5.11 17.26 19.44
C VAL A 256 6.40 18.08 19.34
N VAL A 257 6.75 18.59 18.17
CA VAL A 257 7.97 19.40 17.97
C VAL A 257 7.84 20.77 18.65
N PHE A 258 6.67 21.38 18.61
CA PHE A 258 6.40 22.65 19.29
C PHE A 258 6.52 22.50 20.82
N PHE A 259 5.87 21.48 21.39
CA PHE A 259 5.90 21.25 22.83
C PHE A 259 7.25 20.74 23.32
N ASN A 260 8.01 19.95 22.56
CA ASN A 260 9.37 19.57 22.97
C ASN A 260 10.28 20.79 23.18
N LYS A 261 10.15 21.85 22.36
CA LYS A 261 10.91 23.10 22.54
C LYS A 261 10.44 23.92 23.75
N GLN A 262 9.14 23.89 24.05
CA GLN A 262 8.63 24.57 25.22
C GLN A 262 8.93 23.80 26.49
N ILE A 263 8.85 22.47 26.49
CA ILE A 263 9.15 21.61 27.63
C ILE A 263 10.58 21.85 28.12
N GLU A 264 11.60 22.08 27.29
CA GLU A 264 12.94 22.48 27.79
C GLU A 264 12.98 23.84 28.50
N LYS A 265 12.11 24.78 28.13
CA LYS A 265 11.99 26.11 28.78
C LYS A 265 11.00 26.12 29.95
N VAL A 266 10.06 25.18 29.94
CA VAL A 266 8.89 25.12 30.81
C VAL A 266 9.04 24.01 31.85
N THR A 267 9.97 23.06 31.72
CA THR A 267 10.25 22.04 32.76
C THR A 267 10.76 22.63 34.07
N VAL A 268 11.27 23.86 34.07
CA VAL A 268 11.60 24.58 35.32
C VAL A 268 10.35 25.23 35.94
N TRP A 269 9.33 25.56 35.14
CA TRP A 269 8.13 26.30 35.60
C TRP A 269 6.88 25.44 35.78
N CYS A 270 6.72 24.38 34.97
CA CYS A 270 5.59 23.46 34.98
C CYS A 270 5.83 22.19 35.77
N HIS A 271 7.00 22.00 36.39
CA HIS A 271 7.18 20.90 37.35
C HIS A 271 6.17 21.00 38.52
N ASP A 272 5.69 22.21 38.82
CA ASP A 272 4.63 22.45 39.80
C ASP A 272 3.20 22.37 39.22
N LEU A 273 3.01 22.67 37.93
CA LEU A 273 1.69 22.57 37.28
C LEU A 273 1.33 21.14 36.84
N PHE A 274 2.31 20.29 36.52
CA PHE A 274 2.08 18.88 36.12
C PHE A 274 1.60 17.96 37.26
N LYS A 275 1.51 18.45 38.50
CA LYS A 275 0.76 17.80 39.58
C LYS A 275 -0.76 17.90 39.42
N ARG A 276 -1.28 18.73 38.51
CA ARG A 276 -2.72 18.93 38.37
C ARG A 276 -3.35 17.95 37.37
N LYS A 277 -4.25 17.11 37.91
CA LYS A 277 -5.15 16.12 37.25
C LYS A 277 -5.83 16.62 35.96
N TRP A 278 -5.88 17.93 35.72
CA TRP A 278 -6.59 18.60 34.64
C TRP A 278 -6.03 18.35 33.23
N VAL A 279 -4.72 18.17 33.03
CA VAL A 279 -4.17 17.84 31.70
C VAL A 279 -4.61 16.43 31.26
N LEU A 280 -4.64 15.50 32.22
CA LEU A 280 -5.11 14.15 32.02
C LEU A 280 -6.63 14.14 31.76
N VAL A 281 -7.40 14.96 32.49
CA VAL A 281 -8.84 15.14 32.28
C VAL A 281 -9.17 15.76 30.92
N ILE A 282 -8.45 16.80 30.48
CA ILE A 282 -8.65 17.45 29.18
C ILE A 282 -8.26 16.51 28.04
N SER A 283 -7.16 15.76 28.21
CA SER A 283 -6.75 14.73 27.25
C SER A 283 -7.77 13.60 27.17
N ILE A 284 -8.29 13.12 28.31
CA ILE A 284 -9.36 12.11 28.35
C ILE A 284 -10.62 12.66 27.70
N PHE A 285 -11.01 13.90 28.00
CA PHE A 285 -12.20 14.53 27.45
C PHE A 285 -12.13 14.74 25.94
N LEU A 286 -11.01 15.24 25.41
CA LEU A 286 -10.78 15.36 23.96
C LEU A 286 -10.77 13.99 23.28
N THR A 287 -10.17 12.99 23.92
CA THR A 287 -10.19 11.61 23.40
C THR A 287 -11.62 11.06 23.41
N LEU A 288 -12.37 11.30 24.49
CA LEU A 288 -13.76 10.88 24.62
C LEU A 288 -14.66 11.56 23.58
N LEU A 289 -14.42 12.84 23.29
CA LEU A 289 -15.16 13.65 22.31
C LEU A 289 -14.87 13.21 20.88
N VAL A 290 -13.62 12.85 20.57
CA VAL A 290 -13.25 12.24 19.29
C VAL A 290 -13.87 10.84 19.15
N VAL A 291 -13.81 10.02 20.21
CA VAL A 291 -14.41 8.68 20.24
C VAL A 291 -15.93 8.73 20.12
N THR A 292 -16.61 9.61 20.87
CA THR A 292 -18.07 9.82 20.78
C THR A 292 -18.47 10.43 19.45
N GLY A 293 -17.69 11.36 18.88
CA GLY A 293 -17.89 11.86 17.53
C GLY A 293 -17.77 10.76 16.47
N MET A 294 -16.79 9.86 16.59
CA MET A 294 -16.68 8.69 15.72
C MET A 294 -17.85 7.70 15.91
N ILE A 295 -18.26 7.43 17.16
CA ILE A 295 -19.42 6.58 17.47
C ILE A 295 -20.72 7.19 16.91
N PHE A 296 -20.89 8.51 16.98
CA PHE A 296 -22.05 9.24 16.44
C PHE A 296 -22.08 9.20 14.90
N LEU A 297 -20.94 9.36 14.24
CA LEU A 297 -20.81 9.18 12.79
C LEU A 297 -21.07 7.72 12.34
N VAL A 298 -20.81 6.76 13.23
CA VAL A 298 -21.17 5.35 13.06
C VAL A 298 -22.67 5.10 13.31
N TYR A 299 -23.29 5.85 14.25
CA TYR A 299 -24.70 5.76 14.64
C TYR A 299 -25.66 6.16 13.51
N ILE A 300 -25.32 7.16 12.71
CA ILE A 300 -26.20 7.69 11.64
C ILE A 300 -26.29 6.73 10.43
N LYS A 301 -25.29 5.88 10.20
CA LYS A 301 -25.18 5.11 8.95
C LYS A 301 -25.60 3.64 9.04
N TYR A 302 -25.63 3.04 10.23
CA TYR A 302 -25.96 1.61 10.38
C TYR A 302 -26.93 1.37 11.55
N PRO A 303 -28.12 0.79 11.30
CA PRO A 303 -29.16 0.66 12.31
C PRO A 303 -28.85 -0.36 13.43
N ASN A 304 -27.74 -1.10 13.38
CA ASN A 304 -27.37 -2.05 14.45
C ASN A 304 -25.84 -2.12 14.70
N GLN A 305 -25.39 -1.37 15.70
CA GLN A 305 -23.96 -1.17 16.01
C GLN A 305 -23.29 -2.40 16.63
N LEU A 306 -24.03 -3.14 17.46
CA LEU A 306 -23.55 -4.40 18.03
C LEU A 306 -23.33 -5.44 16.94
N PHE A 307 -24.23 -5.49 15.95
CA PHE A 307 -24.06 -6.37 14.79
C PHE A 307 -22.85 -5.96 13.95
N SER A 308 -22.62 -4.66 13.77
CA SER A 308 -21.43 -4.14 13.07
C SER A 308 -20.12 -4.51 13.77
N LEU A 309 -20.07 -4.36 15.10
CA LEU A 309 -18.92 -4.76 15.92
C LEU A 309 -18.72 -6.28 15.90
N TYR A 310 -19.81 -7.06 16.00
CA TYR A 310 -19.81 -8.51 15.85
C TYR A 310 -19.19 -8.93 14.51
N ARG A 311 -19.64 -8.34 13.39
CA ARG A 311 -19.09 -8.61 12.05
C ARG A 311 -17.61 -8.27 11.96
N PHE A 312 -17.19 -7.14 12.54
CA PHE A 312 -15.77 -6.76 12.59
C PHE A 312 -14.94 -7.84 13.33
N VAL A 313 -15.32 -8.17 14.56
CA VAL A 313 -14.61 -9.16 15.38
C VAL A 313 -14.57 -10.53 14.69
N LEU A 314 -15.70 -10.96 14.12
CA LEU A 314 -15.81 -12.22 13.40
C LEU A 314 -14.88 -12.28 12.20
N ASN A 315 -14.90 -11.28 11.31
CA ASN A 315 -14.08 -11.28 10.09
C ASN A 315 -12.59 -10.99 10.37
N PHE A 316 -12.26 -10.42 11.52
CA PHE A 316 -10.87 -10.26 11.94
C PHE A 316 -10.31 -11.54 12.58
N SER A 317 -11.13 -12.23 13.38
CA SER A 317 -10.70 -13.39 14.18
C SER A 317 -10.83 -14.71 13.43
N ILE A 318 -11.83 -14.82 12.55
CA ILE A 318 -12.15 -16.02 11.79
C ILE A 318 -12.02 -15.72 10.31
N ASN A 319 -11.34 -16.61 9.59
CA ASN A 319 -11.31 -16.55 8.15
C ASN A 319 -12.67 -16.98 7.57
N MET A 320 -13.56 -16.01 7.38
CA MET A 320 -14.90 -16.19 6.80
C MET A 320 -14.86 -16.50 5.29
N ASN A 321 -13.67 -16.58 4.68
CA ASN A 321 -13.42 -17.09 3.32
C ASN A 321 -12.29 -18.13 3.36
N PRO A 322 -12.54 -19.35 3.87
CA PRO A 322 -11.50 -20.36 4.10
C PRO A 322 -10.98 -20.99 2.81
N LEU A 323 -11.62 -20.72 1.66
CA LEU A 323 -11.25 -21.32 0.38
C LEU A 323 -9.81 -20.91 -0.01
N PRO A 324 -8.95 -21.87 -0.40
CA PRO A 324 -7.54 -21.62 -0.73
C PRO A 324 -7.32 -20.55 -1.81
N ASN A 325 -8.29 -20.38 -2.71
CA ASN A 325 -8.24 -19.47 -3.87
C ASN A 325 -9.02 -18.16 -3.66
N THR A 326 -9.28 -17.78 -2.40
CA THR A 326 -9.96 -16.52 -2.09
C THR A 326 -8.98 -15.46 -1.63
N GLN A 327 -9.28 -14.20 -1.93
CA GLN A 327 -8.48 -13.08 -1.43
C GLN A 327 -8.66 -12.97 0.08
N GLN A 328 -7.60 -13.25 0.82
CA GLN A 328 -7.54 -13.10 2.27
C GLN A 328 -6.76 -11.84 2.62
N ILE A 329 -7.20 -11.16 3.67
CA ILE A 329 -6.60 -9.89 4.11
C ILE A 329 -5.13 -10.09 4.48
N PHE A 330 -4.81 -11.16 5.21
CA PHE A 330 -3.45 -11.39 5.70
C PHE A 330 -2.48 -11.77 4.57
N THR A 331 -2.84 -12.72 3.70
CA THR A 331 -1.95 -13.11 2.59
C THR A 331 -1.84 -11.98 1.54
N GLY A 332 -2.93 -11.27 1.29
CA GLY A 332 -2.98 -10.16 0.35
C GLY A 332 -2.42 -8.84 0.86
N LEU A 333 -1.88 -8.80 2.08
CA LEU A 333 -1.30 -7.58 2.65
C LEU A 333 0.09 -7.28 2.09
N LEU A 334 0.91 -8.30 1.84
CA LEU A 334 2.29 -8.12 1.39
C LEU A 334 2.65 -9.00 0.18
N VAL A 335 2.05 -10.18 0.07
CA VAL A 335 2.57 -11.25 -0.80
C VAL A 335 1.64 -11.58 -1.96
N VAL A 336 0.32 -11.58 -1.73
CA VAL A 336 -0.63 -12.16 -2.69
C VAL A 336 -1.57 -11.09 -3.24
N PRO A 337 -1.19 -10.32 -4.26
CA PRO A 337 -2.02 -9.23 -4.78
C PRO A 337 -3.39 -9.71 -5.30
N ASN A 338 -3.45 -10.94 -5.84
CA ASN A 338 -4.65 -11.58 -6.35
C ASN A 338 -4.69 -13.08 -5.99
N GLY A 339 -5.26 -13.38 -4.83
CA GLY A 339 -5.28 -14.73 -4.22
C GLY A 339 -5.90 -15.85 -5.05
N ARG A 340 -6.74 -15.52 -6.04
CA ARG A 340 -7.36 -16.53 -6.91
C ARG A 340 -6.42 -17.06 -8.00
N TYR A 341 -5.42 -16.27 -8.39
CA TYR A 341 -4.62 -16.58 -9.58
C TYR A 341 -3.11 -16.65 -9.32
N ASN A 342 -2.60 -16.04 -8.25
CA ASN A 342 -1.14 -15.98 -8.07
C ASN A 342 -0.49 -17.27 -7.57
N ASN A 343 -1.26 -18.22 -7.04
CA ASN A 343 -0.79 -19.52 -6.51
C ASN A 343 0.41 -19.40 -5.55
N MET A 344 0.43 -18.34 -4.73
CA MET A 344 1.54 -18.07 -3.82
C MET A 344 1.50 -18.98 -2.59
N PRO A 345 2.62 -19.64 -2.22
CA PRO A 345 2.69 -20.40 -0.98
C PRO A 345 2.44 -19.55 0.27
N LEU A 346 1.58 -20.05 1.17
CA LEU A 346 1.16 -19.32 2.38
C LEU A 346 2.32 -18.96 3.31
N TRP A 347 3.35 -19.81 3.41
CA TRP A 347 4.51 -19.59 4.30
C TRP A 347 5.29 -18.31 3.95
N ILE A 348 5.24 -17.86 2.69
CA ILE A 348 5.89 -16.62 2.26
C ILE A 348 5.28 -15.42 2.99
N SER A 349 3.96 -15.41 3.22
CA SER A 349 3.29 -14.36 4.00
C SER A 349 3.81 -14.30 5.44
N GLY A 350 3.97 -15.46 6.07
CA GLY A 350 4.56 -15.57 7.41
C GLY A 350 5.97 -14.99 7.49
N ILE A 351 6.82 -15.30 6.49
CA ILE A 351 8.18 -14.75 6.41
C ILE A 351 8.18 -13.23 6.26
N TRP A 352 7.28 -12.67 5.44
CA TRP A 352 7.18 -11.23 5.26
C TRP A 352 6.79 -10.50 6.55
N TYR A 353 5.90 -11.07 7.36
CA TYR A 353 5.59 -10.51 8.68
C TYR A 353 6.78 -10.53 9.63
N ILE A 354 7.49 -11.65 9.71
CA ILE A 354 8.70 -11.77 10.51
C ILE A 354 9.74 -10.74 10.04
N LEU A 355 9.94 -10.62 8.73
CA LEU A 355 10.86 -9.67 8.12
C LEU A 355 10.55 -8.22 8.52
N LEU A 356 9.28 -7.79 8.41
CA LEU A 356 8.89 -6.42 8.79
C LEU A 356 9.18 -6.14 10.28
N VAL A 357 8.89 -7.09 11.17
CA VAL A 357 9.18 -6.95 12.60
C VAL A 357 10.69 -6.86 12.84
N LEU A 358 11.48 -7.74 12.23
CA LEU A 358 12.95 -7.71 12.36
C LEU A 358 13.52 -6.37 11.90
N VAL A 359 13.00 -5.82 10.79
CA VAL A 359 13.47 -4.55 10.24
C VAL A 359 13.13 -3.38 11.16
N ILE A 360 11.90 -3.30 11.67
CA ILE A 360 11.48 -2.28 12.65
C ILE A 360 12.39 -2.31 13.89
N LEU A 361 12.77 -3.51 14.36
CA LEU A 361 13.67 -3.68 15.51
C LEU A 361 15.14 -3.40 15.19
N SER A 362 15.55 -3.43 13.93
CA SER A 362 16.92 -3.15 13.51
C SER A 362 17.19 -1.68 13.20
N GLU A 363 16.16 -0.96 12.74
CA GLU A 363 16.24 0.42 12.28
C GLU A 363 16.62 1.41 13.39
N GLU A 364 17.17 2.55 12.97
CA GLU A 364 17.41 3.66 13.88
C GLU A 364 16.11 4.20 14.44
N LYS A 365 16.14 4.58 15.72
CA LYS A 365 14.99 5.13 16.42
C LYS A 365 14.60 6.49 15.83
N ILE A 366 13.32 6.75 15.65
CA ILE A 366 12.78 7.93 14.95
C ILE A 366 12.44 9.07 15.93
N THR A 367 11.87 8.75 17.10
CA THR A 367 11.33 9.75 18.04
C THR A 367 11.45 9.32 19.49
N ASP A 368 11.53 10.29 20.40
CA ASP A 368 11.47 10.09 21.85
C ASP A 368 10.04 10.23 22.42
N SER A 369 9.11 10.77 21.62
CA SER A 369 7.76 11.11 22.08
C SER A 369 6.85 9.89 22.15
N ARG A 370 6.42 9.52 23.37
CA ARG A 370 5.43 8.47 23.59
C ARG A 370 4.09 8.80 22.95
N LEU A 371 3.65 10.05 23.08
CA LEU A 371 2.38 10.51 22.52
C LEU A 371 2.36 10.30 21.01
N PHE A 372 3.44 10.65 20.33
CA PHE A 372 3.54 10.47 18.88
C PHE A 372 3.53 9.00 18.47
N SER A 373 4.34 8.17 19.15
CA SER A 373 4.45 6.74 18.84
C SER A 373 3.15 5.99 19.09
N TRP A 374 2.53 6.18 20.26
CA TRP A 374 1.23 5.55 20.58
C TRP A 374 0.11 6.12 19.71
N GLY A 375 0.11 7.41 19.43
CA GLY A 375 -0.83 8.03 18.50
C GLY A 375 -0.73 7.42 17.09
N SER A 376 0.49 7.16 16.60
CA SER A 376 0.70 6.48 15.31
C SER A 376 0.14 5.06 15.30
N LEU A 377 0.29 4.32 16.41
CA LEU A 377 -0.29 2.98 16.55
C LEU A 377 -1.82 3.02 16.61
N ILE A 378 -2.40 3.97 17.33
CA ILE A 378 -3.85 4.18 17.36
C ILE A 378 -4.38 4.50 15.96
N LEU A 379 -3.71 5.40 15.23
CA LEU A 379 -4.06 5.71 13.84
C LEU A 379 -3.97 4.49 12.92
N PHE A 380 -3.01 3.58 13.15
CA PHE A 380 -2.94 2.32 12.42
C PHE A 380 -4.21 1.49 12.61
N PHE A 381 -4.64 1.28 13.86
CA PHE A 381 -5.87 0.53 14.15
C PHE A 381 -7.14 1.25 13.68
N ILE A 382 -7.21 2.58 13.78
CA ILE A 382 -8.32 3.36 13.22
C ILE A 382 -8.38 3.19 11.70
N GLY A 383 -7.23 3.20 11.01
CA GLY A 383 -7.15 2.94 9.58
C GLY A 383 -7.66 1.55 9.22
N VAL A 384 -7.30 0.52 10.01
CA VAL A 384 -7.81 -0.84 9.84
C VAL A 384 -9.32 -0.89 10.02
N ALA A 385 -9.83 -0.36 11.13
CA ALA A 385 -11.27 -0.32 11.42
C ALA A 385 -12.05 0.45 10.35
N GLY A 386 -11.50 1.56 9.84
CA GLY A 386 -12.11 2.38 8.80
C GLY A 386 -12.32 1.63 7.48
N VAL A 387 -11.39 0.76 7.09
CA VAL A 387 -11.55 -0.10 5.90
C VAL A 387 -12.65 -1.13 6.13
N TYR A 388 -12.64 -1.84 7.27
CA TYR A 388 -13.72 -2.79 7.58
C TYR A 388 -15.10 -2.10 7.58
N TYR A 389 -15.17 -0.93 8.18
CA TYR A 389 -16.38 -0.12 8.23
C TYR A 389 -16.88 0.30 6.83
N SER A 390 -15.98 0.61 5.88
CA SER A 390 -16.37 0.99 4.52
C SER A 390 -16.94 -0.17 3.72
N TYR A 391 -16.50 -1.40 4.00
CA TYR A 391 -16.99 -2.61 3.34
C TYR A 391 -18.18 -3.27 4.06
N MET A 392 -18.58 -2.75 5.21
CA MET A 392 -19.71 -3.30 5.97
C MET A 392 -21.06 -3.33 5.22
N PRO A 393 -21.42 -2.37 4.34
CA PRO A 393 -22.61 -2.45 3.49
C PRO A 393 -22.47 -3.42 2.33
N TYR A 394 -21.25 -3.88 2.02
CA TYR A 394 -20.98 -4.68 0.83
C TYR A 394 -21.54 -6.09 1.05
N TYR A 395 -22.75 -6.29 0.55
CA TYR A 395 -23.45 -7.56 0.47
C TYR A 395 -23.25 -8.11 -0.95
N ILE A 396 -22.74 -9.34 -1.08
CA ILE A 396 -22.63 -10.01 -2.39
C ILE A 396 -23.97 -10.71 -2.63
N PRO A 397 -24.84 -10.22 -3.52
CA PRO A 397 -26.22 -10.70 -3.62
C PRO A 397 -26.36 -12.07 -4.31
N SER A 398 -25.27 -12.63 -4.86
CA SER A 398 -25.33 -13.78 -5.77
C SER A 398 -25.33 -15.16 -5.09
N SER A 399 -25.45 -15.21 -3.78
CA SER A 399 -25.94 -16.40 -3.09
C SER A 399 -26.33 -15.98 -1.69
N LEU A 400 -27.48 -16.43 -1.19
CA LEU A 400 -27.67 -16.65 0.24
C LEU A 400 -26.61 -17.66 0.71
N SER A 401 -25.34 -17.25 0.75
CA SER A 401 -24.30 -18.03 1.37
C SER A 401 -24.56 -17.92 2.87
N SER A 402 -24.64 -19.05 3.56
CA SER A 402 -24.81 -19.12 5.01
C SER A 402 -23.83 -18.22 5.76
N LEU A 403 -22.69 -17.90 5.16
CA LEU A 403 -21.64 -17.01 5.67
C LEU A 403 -22.02 -15.53 5.71
N ASP A 404 -22.80 -15.03 4.74
CA ASP A 404 -23.24 -13.62 4.74
C ASP A 404 -24.31 -13.37 5.81
N SER A 405 -25.21 -14.33 6.02
CA SER A 405 -26.13 -14.34 7.16
C SER A 405 -25.42 -14.48 8.52
N LEU A 406 -24.24 -15.10 8.54
CA LEU A 406 -23.35 -15.15 9.72
C LEU A 406 -22.52 -13.87 9.89
N GLY A 407 -22.66 -12.87 9.01
CA GLY A 407 -22.01 -11.58 9.16
C GLY A 407 -20.67 -11.41 8.42
N ARG A 408 -20.37 -12.23 7.41
CA ARG A 408 -19.20 -12.04 6.54
C ARG A 408 -19.17 -10.63 5.90
N ILE A 409 -17.99 -10.04 5.76
CA ILE A 409 -17.77 -8.78 5.04
C ILE A 409 -17.06 -9.09 3.72
N GLY A 410 -17.78 -8.93 2.61
CA GLY A 410 -17.25 -9.18 1.26
C GLY A 410 -16.35 -8.05 0.76
N GLY A 411 -15.47 -8.36 -0.20
CA GLY A 411 -14.67 -7.36 -0.91
C GLY A 411 -13.46 -6.80 -0.15
N LEU A 412 -13.19 -7.23 1.08
CA LEU A 412 -12.00 -6.82 1.82
C LEU A 412 -10.74 -7.47 1.27
N GLN A 413 -9.71 -6.65 1.02
CA GLN A 413 -8.45 -7.08 0.42
C GLN A 413 -7.27 -6.51 1.19
N GLY A 414 -6.21 -7.30 1.36
CA GLY A 414 -5.04 -6.91 2.15
C GLY A 414 -4.34 -5.66 1.63
N ARG A 415 -4.36 -5.42 0.31
CA ARG A 415 -3.73 -4.24 -0.29
C ARG A 415 -4.24 -2.90 0.24
N TYR A 416 -5.47 -2.85 0.77
CA TYR A 416 -6.05 -1.62 1.31
C TYR A 416 -5.35 -1.14 2.58
N PHE A 417 -4.60 -2.03 3.24
CA PHE A 417 -3.88 -1.74 4.48
C PHE A 417 -2.38 -1.56 4.26
N THR A 418 -1.84 -1.79 3.05
CA THR A 418 -0.39 -1.62 2.79
C THR A 418 0.13 -0.22 3.14
N PRO A 419 -0.61 0.89 2.87
CA PRO A 419 -0.07 2.22 3.15
C PRO A 419 -0.04 2.51 4.66
N THR A 420 -0.94 1.93 5.45
CA THR A 420 -0.98 2.14 6.91
C THR A 420 0.16 1.43 7.64
N LEU A 421 0.81 0.43 7.02
CA LEU A 421 1.99 -0.23 7.60
C LEU A 421 3.16 0.74 7.83
N LEU A 422 3.20 1.88 7.14
CA LEU A 422 4.18 2.95 7.38
C LEU A 422 4.04 3.60 8.77
N LEU A 423 2.92 3.39 9.48
CA LEU A 423 2.73 3.85 10.85
C LEU A 423 3.46 2.97 11.88
N LEU A 424 3.68 1.69 11.58
CA LEU A 424 4.36 0.74 12.47
C LEU A 424 5.79 1.17 12.85
N PRO A 425 6.66 1.60 11.92
CA PRO A 425 7.99 2.10 12.29
C PRO A 425 7.93 3.40 13.12
N LEU A 426 6.88 4.23 13.02
CA LEU A 426 6.72 5.41 13.89
C LEU A 426 6.45 5.02 15.36
N PHE A 427 5.80 3.87 15.57
CA PHE A 427 5.63 3.28 16.89
C PHE A 427 6.89 2.56 17.36
N GLY A 428 7.37 1.55 16.63
CA GLY A 428 8.52 0.73 17.01
C GLY A 428 9.86 1.48 17.02
N GLY A 429 9.93 2.60 16.30
CA GLY A 429 11.04 3.53 16.28
C GLY A 429 11.13 4.43 17.51
N ASN A 430 10.32 4.24 18.56
CA ASN A 430 10.51 5.00 19.80
C ASN A 430 11.82 4.63 20.51
N THR A 431 12.58 5.60 21.00
CA THR A 431 13.84 5.34 21.73
C THR A 431 13.67 4.55 23.03
N ARG A 432 12.48 4.59 23.63
CA ARG A 432 12.16 3.79 24.82
C ARG A 432 11.98 2.30 24.51
N PHE A 433 11.81 1.91 23.24
CA PHE A 433 11.91 0.52 22.83
C PHE A 433 13.37 0.09 22.80
N LYS A 434 13.83 -0.50 23.92
CA LYS A 434 15.23 -0.93 24.12
C LYS A 434 15.63 -2.16 23.31
N THR A 435 14.67 -2.90 22.75
CA THR A 435 14.95 -4.04 21.88
C THR A 435 15.60 -3.55 20.59
N LYS A 436 16.85 -3.96 20.36
CA LYS A 436 17.56 -3.77 19.09
C LYS A 436 18.21 -5.09 18.69
N ILE A 437 18.08 -5.46 17.42
CA ILE A 437 18.74 -6.64 16.87
C ILE A 437 20.14 -6.25 16.40
N ALA A 438 21.15 -7.00 16.84
CA ALA A 438 22.55 -6.68 16.59
C ALA A 438 23.02 -7.03 15.16
N SER A 439 22.40 -7.99 14.48
CA SER A 439 22.84 -8.46 13.15
C SER A 439 22.08 -7.77 12.02
N GLU A 440 22.32 -6.46 11.86
CA GLU A 440 21.75 -5.69 10.74
C GLU A 440 22.10 -6.37 9.38
N ASN A 441 23.29 -7.01 9.25
CA ASN A 441 23.86 -7.55 7.98
C ASN A 441 23.05 -8.73 7.50
N SER A 442 22.74 -9.63 8.43
CA SER A 442 21.90 -10.77 8.16
C SER A 442 20.50 -10.32 7.77
N ILE A 443 19.94 -9.30 8.42
CA ILE A 443 18.60 -8.77 8.08
C ILE A 443 18.61 -8.21 6.67
N TRP A 444 19.64 -7.43 6.30
CA TRP A 444 19.73 -6.86 4.95
C TRP A 444 19.83 -7.94 3.87
N ILE A 445 20.72 -8.92 4.03
CA ILE A 445 20.88 -10.03 3.07
C ILE A 445 19.57 -10.83 2.98
N PHE A 446 18.99 -11.17 4.13
CA PHE A 446 17.71 -11.87 4.20
C PHE A 446 16.60 -11.09 3.48
N SER A 447 16.55 -9.78 3.66
CA SER A 447 15.59 -8.89 2.99
C SER A 447 15.68 -9.00 1.47
N VAL A 448 16.89 -8.85 0.91
CA VAL A 448 17.11 -8.90 -0.54
C VAL A 448 16.73 -10.27 -1.10
N VAL A 449 17.13 -11.35 -0.42
CA VAL A 449 16.78 -12.73 -0.82
C VAL A 449 15.27 -12.92 -0.84
N ILE A 450 14.55 -12.52 0.23
CA ILE A 450 13.10 -12.66 0.30
C ILE A 450 12.39 -11.80 -0.76
N ILE A 451 12.85 -10.57 -1.02
CA ILE A 451 12.31 -9.72 -2.07
C ILE A 451 12.41 -10.40 -3.44
N VAL A 452 13.60 -10.89 -3.80
CA VAL A 452 13.84 -11.52 -5.11
C VAL A 452 13.02 -12.80 -5.25
N ILE A 453 13.11 -13.70 -4.25
CA ILE A 453 12.40 -14.98 -4.28
C ILE A 453 10.89 -14.78 -4.34
N SER A 454 10.33 -13.92 -3.49
CA SER A 454 8.87 -13.75 -3.43
C SER A 454 8.29 -13.09 -4.68
N ASN A 455 8.99 -12.13 -5.30
CA ASN A 455 8.54 -11.55 -6.56
C ASN A 455 8.71 -12.51 -7.75
N ALA A 456 9.78 -13.32 -7.76
CA ALA A 456 9.95 -14.37 -8.76
C ALA A 456 8.85 -15.44 -8.64
N LEU A 457 8.52 -15.85 -7.42
CA LEU A 457 7.43 -16.79 -7.14
C LEU A 457 6.06 -16.21 -7.50
N LEU A 458 5.84 -14.90 -7.29
CA LEU A 458 4.62 -14.24 -7.72
C LEU A 458 4.43 -14.37 -9.24
N LEU A 459 5.46 -14.05 -10.02
CA LEU A 459 5.41 -14.18 -11.48
C LEU A 459 5.25 -15.63 -11.92
N PHE A 460 6.09 -16.52 -11.38
CA PHE A 460 6.05 -17.94 -11.72
C PHE A 460 4.71 -18.58 -11.37
N GLY A 461 4.22 -18.40 -10.14
CA GLY A 461 2.96 -18.99 -9.67
C GLY A 461 1.75 -18.52 -10.47
N THR A 462 1.76 -17.25 -10.89
CA THR A 462 0.70 -16.69 -11.74
C THR A 462 0.74 -17.30 -13.13
N LEU A 463 1.90 -17.31 -13.80
CA LEU A 463 2.04 -17.88 -15.15
C LEU A 463 1.81 -19.38 -15.17
N PHE A 464 2.29 -20.10 -14.16
CA PHE A 464 2.03 -21.52 -13.98
C PHE A 464 0.53 -21.80 -13.90
N GLY A 465 -0.21 -20.99 -13.14
CA GLY A 465 -1.66 -21.05 -13.08
C GLY A 465 -2.32 -20.85 -14.45
N MET A 466 -1.89 -19.85 -15.22
CA MET A 466 -2.45 -19.58 -16.55
C MET A 466 -2.20 -20.73 -17.54
N MET A 467 -1.05 -21.38 -17.48
CA MET A 467 -0.67 -22.44 -18.43
C MET A 467 -1.24 -23.81 -18.06
N TYR A 468 -1.37 -24.12 -16.76
CA TYR A 468 -1.60 -25.50 -16.31
C TYR A 468 -2.85 -25.71 -15.43
N ASN A 469 -3.48 -24.66 -14.88
CA ASN A 469 -4.73 -24.86 -14.15
C ASN A 469 -5.93 -24.86 -15.10
N VAL A 470 -6.61 -26.00 -15.17
CA VAL A 470 -8.05 -26.06 -15.46
C VAL A 470 -8.72 -25.90 -14.09
N HIS A 471 -9.37 -24.77 -13.83
CA HIS A 471 -10.13 -24.61 -12.58
C HIS A 471 -11.18 -25.74 -12.50
N TYR A 472 -11.07 -26.59 -11.47
CA TYR A 472 -12.18 -27.42 -10.99
C TYR A 472 -13.27 -26.54 -10.38
#